data_AF-A0AAV0YWE8-F1
#
_entry.id   AF-A0AAV0YWE8-F1
#
_cell.length_a   1.000
_cell.length_b   1.000
_cell.length_c   1.000
_cell.angle_alpha   90.00
_cell.angle_beta   90.00
_cell.angle_gamma   90.00
#
_symmetry.space_group_name_H-M   'P 1'
#
loop_
_entity.id
_entity.type
_entity.pdbx_description
1 polymer ?
#
loop_
_entity_poly.entity_id
_entity_poly.type
_entity_poly.pdbx_seq_one_letter_code
_entity_poly.pdbx_strand_id
1 'polypeptide(L)'
;MHTLLFLYKSFKRVVVYESVSNCCCYHRFATCTTTVSRNENLGKLQAGYLFPEIARRKSAHLLKYPDAITISLGIGDTTEPIPEVKSSALTKKLLALSTLQGYSGYGAEQGEKICYINIF
;
A
#
# COMPACT_ATOMS: atom_id res chain seq x y z
N MET A 1 -2.42 -3.44 47.00
CA MET A 1 -2.13 -4.26 45.81
C MET A 1 -2.78 -3.61 44.60
N HIS A 2 -2.21 -2.49 44.15
CA HIS A 2 -2.82 -1.55 43.19
C HIS A 2 -1.69 -0.86 42.42
N THR A 3 -0.98 -1.59 41.55
CA THR A 3 0.15 -1.01 40.79
C THR A 3 0.48 -1.79 39.52
N LEU A 4 -0.48 -2.10 38.65
CA LEU A 4 -0.18 -2.65 37.31
C LEU A 4 -1.21 -2.18 36.26
N LEU A 5 -1.37 -0.87 36.10
CA LEU A 5 -2.22 -0.31 35.04
C LEU A 5 -1.68 0.99 34.42
N PHE A 6 -0.35 1.14 34.29
CA PHE A 6 0.24 2.43 33.86
C PHE A 6 1.24 2.41 32.70
N LEU A 7 1.46 1.29 32.00
CA LEU A 7 2.43 1.25 30.89
C LEU A 7 1.92 0.54 29.64
N TYR A 8 0.74 0.92 29.16
CA TYR A 8 0.32 0.63 27.77
C TYR A 8 -0.36 1.85 27.11
N LYS A 9 0.12 3.05 27.45
CA LYS A 9 -0.49 4.33 27.08
C LYS A 9 0.50 5.24 26.35
N SER A 10 1.06 4.81 25.22
CA SER A 10 1.88 5.74 24.40
C SER A 10 1.94 5.51 22.88
N PHE A 11 1.26 4.54 22.27
CA PHE A 11 1.43 4.34 20.82
C PHE A 11 0.17 3.98 20.03
N LYS A 12 -0.91 4.73 20.26
CA LYS A 12 -2.02 4.86 19.31
C LYS A 12 -2.52 6.29 19.33
N ARG A 13 -1.76 7.22 18.75
CA ARG A 13 -2.36 8.46 18.21
C ARG A 13 -3.03 8.09 16.88
N VAL A 14 -4.04 7.23 16.99
CA VAL A 14 -5.08 7.09 15.98
C VAL A 14 -5.82 8.41 16.07
N VAL A 15 -5.73 9.22 15.02
CA VAL A 15 -6.62 10.35 14.84
C VAL A 15 -8.00 9.75 14.58
N VAL A 16 -8.70 9.39 15.66
CA VAL A 16 -10.14 9.15 15.64
C VAL A 16 -10.74 10.54 15.58
N TYR A 17 -11.12 10.98 14.38
CA TYR A 17 -12.07 12.07 14.26
C TYR A 17 -13.42 11.52 14.71
N GLU A 18 -13.72 11.71 16.00
CA GLU A 18 -15.03 11.42 16.58
C GLU A 18 -15.97 12.56 16.19
N SER A 19 -16.46 12.52 14.95
CA SER A 19 -17.60 13.36 14.55
C SER A 19 -18.87 12.64 14.92
N VAL A 20 -19.34 12.92 16.14
CA VAL A 20 -20.71 12.64 16.57
C VAL A 20 -21.65 13.41 15.63
N SER A 21 -22.31 12.70 14.72
CA SER A 21 -23.47 13.23 14.03
C SER A 21 -24.50 12.13 13.84
N ASN A 22 -25.51 12.19 14.69
CA ASN A 22 -26.77 11.45 14.56
C ASN A 22 -27.33 11.64 13.14
N CYS A 23 -27.32 10.58 12.34
CA CYS A 23 -28.33 10.42 11.31
C CYS A 23 -28.70 8.95 11.15
N CYS A 24 -30.00 8.73 11.33
CA CYS A 24 -30.72 7.49 11.14
C CYS A 24 -30.39 6.81 9.81
N CYS A 25 -30.34 5.47 9.83
CA CYS A 25 -31.10 4.56 8.95
C CYS A 25 -30.40 3.19 8.87
N TYR A 26 -30.75 2.31 9.80
CA TYR A 26 -30.57 0.87 9.68
C TYR A 26 -31.71 0.30 8.80
N HIS A 27 -31.67 0.57 7.48
CA HIS A 27 -32.22 -0.33 6.47
C HIS A 27 -31.95 0.24 5.07
N ARG A 28 -31.33 -0.59 4.23
CA ARG A 28 -31.07 -0.39 2.80
C ARG A 28 -29.94 0.60 2.49
N PHE A 29 -28.99 0.14 1.67
CA PHE A 29 -27.80 0.85 1.20
C PHE A 29 -28.15 2.22 0.59
N ALA A 30 -28.32 3.25 1.42
CA ALA A 30 -28.36 4.62 1.01
C ALA A 30 -26.90 5.08 0.84
N THR A 31 -26.53 5.51 -0.35
CA THR A 31 -25.21 6.10 -0.59
C THR A 31 -25.15 7.46 0.12
N CYS A 32 -24.68 7.47 1.36
CA CYS A 32 -24.41 8.70 2.09
C CYS A 32 -23.21 9.38 1.43
N THR A 33 -23.45 10.50 0.74
CA THR A 33 -22.40 11.32 0.12
C THR A 33 -21.96 12.44 1.07
N THR A 34 -20.66 12.72 1.12
CA THR A 34 -20.12 13.84 1.90
C THR A 34 -20.44 15.18 1.25
N THR A 35 -20.54 16.26 2.04
CA THR A 35 -20.71 17.64 1.56
C THR A 35 -19.42 18.25 0.96
N VAL A 36 -18.32 17.49 0.93
CA VAL A 36 -17.03 17.97 0.43
C VAL A 36 -17.06 18.02 -1.10
N SER A 37 -16.74 19.20 -1.66
CA SER A 37 -16.63 19.38 -3.11
C SER A 37 -15.45 18.59 -3.69
N ARG A 38 -15.63 18.00 -4.87
CA ARG A 38 -14.57 17.28 -5.58
C ARG A 38 -13.50 18.26 -6.06
N ASN A 39 -12.23 17.89 -5.90
CA ASN A 39 -11.12 18.67 -6.43
C ASN A 39 -11.24 18.81 -7.96
N GLU A 40 -11.37 20.05 -8.43
CA GLU A 40 -11.53 20.39 -9.86
C GLU A 40 -10.37 19.90 -10.72
N ASN A 41 -9.16 19.81 -10.16
CA ASN A 41 -7.98 19.31 -10.88
C ASN A 41 -8.10 17.82 -11.22
N LEU A 42 -8.83 17.03 -10.41
CA LEU A 42 -9.15 15.64 -10.72
C LEU A 42 -10.19 15.50 -11.84
N GLY A 43 -10.91 16.59 -12.18
CA GLY A 43 -11.81 16.63 -13.33
C GLY A 43 -11.12 17.00 -14.65
N LYS A 44 -9.96 17.65 -14.58
CA LYS A 44 -9.15 18.06 -15.76
C LYS A 44 -8.29 16.92 -16.32
N LEU A 45 -8.09 15.84 -15.57
CA LEU A 45 -7.37 14.66 -16.04
C LEU A 45 -8.18 13.98 -17.15
N GLN A 46 -7.68 14.06 -18.39
CA GLN A 46 -8.28 13.34 -19.51
C GLN A 46 -8.25 11.82 -19.24
N ALA A 47 -9.28 11.14 -19.73
CA ALA A 47 -9.68 9.79 -19.35
C ALA A 47 -8.52 8.80 -19.20
N GLY A 48 -8.48 8.14 -18.03
CA GLY A 48 -7.72 6.92 -17.74
C GLY A 48 -6.20 7.04 -17.90
N TYR A 49 -5.47 6.88 -16.80
CA TYR A 49 -4.01 6.70 -16.90
C TYR A 49 -3.72 5.56 -17.90
N LEU A 50 -2.71 5.76 -18.77
CA LEU A 50 -2.47 4.91 -19.95
C LEU A 50 -2.35 3.42 -19.59
N PHE A 51 -1.76 3.10 -18.44
CA PHE A 51 -1.52 1.73 -18.01
C PHE A 51 -2.80 0.98 -17.57
N PRO A 52 -3.69 1.55 -16.74
CA PRO A 52 -5.01 0.96 -16.49
C PRO A 52 -5.82 0.60 -17.73
N GLU A 53 -5.75 1.40 -18.79
CA GLU A 53 -6.50 1.12 -20.02
C GLU A 53 -5.90 -0.07 -20.80
N ILE A 54 -4.57 -0.20 -20.86
CA ILE A 54 -3.90 -1.36 -21.45
C ILE A 54 -4.21 -2.63 -20.64
N ALA A 55 -4.21 -2.55 -19.31
CA ALA A 55 -4.58 -3.66 -18.44
C ALA A 55 -6.04 -4.10 -18.67
N ARG A 56 -6.97 -3.15 -18.76
CA ARG A 56 -8.39 -3.43 -19.05
C ARG A 56 -8.57 -4.15 -20.40
N ARG A 57 -7.85 -3.70 -21.44
CA ARG A 57 -7.87 -4.35 -22.77
C ARG A 57 -7.29 -5.76 -22.74
N LYS A 58 -6.18 -5.97 -22.02
CA LYS A 58 -5.59 -7.29 -21.81
C LYS A 58 -6.56 -8.24 -21.14
N SER A 59 -7.24 -7.81 -20.06
CA SER A 59 -8.25 -8.62 -19.38
C SER A 59 -9.44 -8.96 -20.28
N ALA A 60 -9.93 -7.99 -21.06
CA ALA A 60 -11.01 -8.23 -22.02
C ALA A 60 -10.60 -9.21 -23.14
N HIS A 61 -9.33 -9.19 -23.56
CA HIS A 61 -8.79 -10.11 -24.55
C HIS A 61 -8.70 -11.56 -24.01
N LEU A 62 -8.22 -11.73 -22.77
CA LEU A 62 -8.16 -13.03 -22.10
C LEU A 62 -9.54 -13.64 -21.87
N LEU A 63 -10.55 -12.82 -21.54
CA LEU A 63 -11.94 -13.29 -21.42
C LEU A 63 -12.52 -13.74 -22.76
N LYS A 64 -12.13 -13.10 -23.86
CA LYS A 64 -12.62 -13.43 -25.21
C LYS A 64 -11.93 -14.68 -25.79
N TYR A 65 -10.67 -14.91 -25.44
CA TYR A 65 -9.87 -16.03 -25.93
C TYR A 65 -9.14 -16.70 -24.75
N PRO A 66 -9.81 -17.60 -24.01
CA PRO A 66 -9.22 -18.23 -22.82
C PRO A 66 -8.03 -19.15 -23.15
N ASP A 67 -7.95 -19.68 -24.37
CA ASP A 67 -6.88 -20.59 -24.80
C ASP A 67 -5.67 -19.85 -25.42
N ALA A 68 -5.70 -18.51 -25.48
CA ALA A 68 -4.65 -17.73 -26.13
C ALA A 68 -3.44 -17.51 -25.20
N ILE A 69 -2.25 -17.95 -25.66
CA ILE A 69 -0.97 -17.68 -24.97
C ILE A 69 -0.60 -16.20 -25.18
N THR A 70 -0.89 -15.36 -24.19
CA THR A 70 -0.64 -13.91 -24.26
C THR A 70 0.77 -13.56 -23.80
N ILE A 71 1.60 -13.02 -24.71
CA ILE A 71 2.93 -12.49 -24.39
C ILE A 71 2.82 -10.98 -24.11
N SER A 72 3.19 -10.56 -22.90
CA SER A 72 3.01 -9.19 -22.42
C SER A 72 4.28 -8.35 -22.65
N LEU A 73 4.38 -7.67 -23.79
CA LEU A 73 5.50 -6.77 -24.12
C LEU A 73 5.17 -5.28 -23.99
N GLY A 74 3.97 -4.94 -23.47
CA GLY A 74 3.50 -3.56 -23.39
C GLY A 74 4.00 -2.80 -22.16
N ILE A 75 3.82 -3.38 -20.97
CA ILE A 75 4.30 -2.79 -19.71
C ILE A 75 5.65 -3.42 -19.42
N GLY A 76 6.68 -2.59 -19.23
CA GLY A 76 8.04 -3.01 -18.90
C GLY A 76 8.16 -3.51 -17.46
N ASP A 77 7.43 -4.57 -17.13
CA ASP A 77 7.49 -5.24 -15.84
C ASP A 77 8.67 -6.22 -15.80
N THR A 78 9.28 -6.37 -14.62
CA THR A 78 10.46 -7.23 -14.46
C THR A 78 10.05 -8.69 -14.45
N THR A 79 10.67 -9.50 -15.29
CA THR A 79 10.35 -10.93 -15.43
C THR A 79 11.31 -11.86 -14.68
N GLU A 80 12.46 -11.34 -14.24
CA GLU A 80 13.52 -12.14 -13.61
C GLU A 80 13.45 -12.08 -12.09
N PRO A 81 13.87 -13.17 -11.39
CA PRO A 81 13.89 -13.21 -9.95
C PRO A 81 14.94 -12.25 -9.36
N ILE A 82 14.64 -11.71 -8.18
CA ILE A 82 15.59 -10.87 -7.45
C ILE A 82 16.81 -11.72 -7.03
N PRO A 83 18.05 -11.24 -7.21
CA PRO A 83 19.25 -11.94 -6.79
C PRO A 83 19.23 -12.34 -5.32
N GLU A 84 19.72 -13.54 -5.01
CA GLU A 84 19.67 -14.14 -3.67
C GLU A 84 20.33 -13.26 -2.60
N VAL A 85 21.42 -12.57 -2.94
CA VAL A 85 22.12 -11.66 -2.02
C VAL A 85 21.18 -10.55 -1.50
N LYS A 86 20.30 -10.03 -2.35
CA LYS A 86 19.35 -8.97 -1.99
C LYS A 86 18.17 -9.51 -1.17
N SER A 87 17.60 -10.65 -1.59
CA SER A 87 16.50 -11.27 -0.86
C SER A 87 16.93 -11.76 0.53
N SER A 88 18.12 -12.34 0.64
CA SER A 88 18.72 -12.76 1.92
C SER A 88 18.95 -11.58 2.87
N ALA A 89 19.47 -10.45 2.36
CA ALA A 89 19.65 -9.24 3.16
C ALA A 89 18.30 -8.69 3.69
N LEU A 90 17.25 -8.71 2.86
CA LEU A 90 15.91 -8.30 3.26
C LEU A 90 15.36 -9.22 4.36
N THR A 91 15.47 -10.54 4.20
CA THR A 91 15.03 -11.51 5.21
C THR A 91 15.77 -11.31 6.53
N LYS A 92 17.09 -11.08 6.51
CA LYS A 92 17.88 -10.79 7.71
C LYS A 92 17.39 -9.52 8.41
N LYS A 93 17.09 -8.45 7.66
CA LYS A 93 16.56 -7.21 8.23
C LYS A 93 15.18 -7.42 8.86
N LEU A 94 14.28 -8.17 8.21
CA LEU A 94 12.97 -8.52 8.75
C LEU A 94 13.08 -9.32 10.06
N LEU A 95 13.98 -10.30 10.12
CA LEU A 95 14.25 -11.07 11.33
C LEU A 95 14.83 -10.18 12.44
N ALA A 96 15.74 -9.27 12.11
CA ALA A 96 16.30 -8.33 13.07
C ALA A 96 15.24 -7.40 13.67
N LEU A 97 14.26 -6.94 12.87
CA LEU A 97 13.13 -6.12 13.34
C LEU A 97 12.21 -6.85 14.33
N SER A 98 12.28 -8.18 14.39
CA SER A 98 11.54 -8.99 15.37
C SER A 98 12.25 -9.08 16.74
N THR A 99 13.46 -8.54 16.86
CA THR A 99 14.24 -8.52 18.11
C THR A 99 14.27 -7.12 18.71
N LEU A 100 14.34 -7.02 20.04
CA LEU A 100 14.42 -5.71 20.72
C LEU A 100 15.68 -4.93 20.33
N GLN A 101 16.79 -5.63 20.10
CA GLN A 101 18.07 -5.01 19.73
C GLN A 101 18.10 -4.54 18.26
N GLY A 102 17.40 -5.25 17.37
CA GLY A 102 17.39 -4.96 15.93
C GLY A 102 16.21 -4.12 15.45
N TYR A 103 15.23 -3.85 16.32
CA TYR A 103 14.08 -3.02 16.01
C TYR A 103 14.50 -1.56 15.83
N SER A 104 14.12 -0.99 14.69
CA SER A 104 14.25 0.44 14.39
C SER A 104 12.88 1.01 14.02
N GLY A 105 12.52 2.16 14.59
CA GLY A 105 11.30 2.90 14.26
C GLY A 105 11.42 3.66 12.93
N TYR A 106 10.84 4.87 12.87
CA TYR A 106 10.99 5.72 11.69
C TYR A 106 12.45 6.05 11.41
N GLY A 107 12.90 5.78 10.18
CA GLY A 107 14.19 6.21 9.67
C GLY A 107 14.16 7.66 9.19
N ALA A 108 15.28 8.12 8.63
CA ALA A 108 15.33 9.43 7.99
C ALA A 108 14.44 9.46 6.74
N GLU A 109 13.72 10.56 6.52
CA GLU A 109 12.76 10.69 5.40
C GLU A 109 13.42 10.67 4.02
N GLN A 110 14.72 10.98 3.98
CA GLN A 110 15.56 10.93 2.78
C GLN A 110 16.15 9.52 2.53
N GLY A 111 15.84 8.54 3.39
CA GLY A 111 16.40 7.19 3.36
C GLY A 111 17.65 7.03 4.23
N GLU A 112 18.02 5.78 4.46
CA GLU A 112 19.23 5.43 5.21
C GLU A 112 20.48 5.83 4.42
N LYS A 113 21.47 6.41 5.11
CA LYS A 113 22.60 7.10 4.46
C LYS A 113 23.39 6.20 3.51
N ILE A 114 23.58 4.93 3.83
CA ILE A 114 24.28 3.97 2.97
C ILE A 114 23.79 2.55 3.25
N CYS A 115 23.34 1.82 2.23
CA CYS A 115 23.11 0.38 2.30
C CYS A 115 24.18 -0.30 1.44
N TYR A 116 25.26 -0.80 2.07
CA TYR A 116 26.28 -1.58 1.38
C TYR A 116 25.73 -2.96 1.06
N ILE A 117 25.06 -3.07 -0.08
CA ILE A 117 24.78 -4.36 -0.70
C ILE A 117 25.97 -4.56 -1.65
N ASN A 118 26.96 -5.35 -1.25
CA ASN A 118 28.00 -5.78 -2.18
C ASN A 118 27.34 -6.69 -3.23
N ILE A 119 27.13 -6.13 -4.42
CA ILE A 119 26.48 -6.77 -5.57
C ILE A 119 27.54 -7.26 -6.58
N PHE A 120 28.83 -7.12 -6.26
CA PHE A 120 29.97 -7.63 -7.02
C PHE A 120 30.77 -8.61 -6.17
#